data_AF-A0A3P3D9N5-F1
#
_entry.id   AF-A0A3P3D9N5-F1
#
_cell.length_a   1.000
_cell.length_b   1.000
_cell.length_c   1.000
_cell.angle_alpha   90.00
_cell.angle_beta   90.00
_cell.angle_gamma   90.00
#
_symmetry.space_group_name_H-M   'P 1'
#
loop_
_entity.id
_entity.type
_entity.pdbx_description
1 polymer ?
#
loop_
_entity_poly.entity_id
_entity_poly.type
_entity_poly.pdbx_seq_one_letter_code
_entity_poly.pdbx_strand_id
1 'polypeptide(L)'
;MDMTTCSLLRRITQTDLTMAAHKLATLILDRMAWKEGYNGLPKGAAGFTMAELSEAMGVSRQYLYQLFAELEASELKLSRERVGAGGTLWLFRFGIMSETDGPGPTTRGDRALYKEETNKTFFTGMIEIEIEAESGVQGTGNWLERIAAVKEKLPCKGLDSRHIWERFLAFNQARGHLRVPAGWLLGFMRKWRVRPEAARSEPAEKVPSLPSRQLELQKLIAKASVANRGFVERELRQAWGDQGYEQRVREMAARFGCGLFSAALAVHGAAGAMAVP
;
A
#
# COMPACT_ATOMS: atom_id res chain seq x y z
N MET A 1 23.91 -7.18 -23.32
CA MET A 1 23.37 -5.80 -23.29
C MET A 1 23.01 -5.48 -21.85
N ASP A 2 23.55 -4.42 -21.26
CA ASP A 2 23.09 -3.98 -19.94
C ASP A 2 21.66 -3.44 -20.04
N MET A 3 20.71 -4.17 -19.47
CA MET A 3 19.30 -3.80 -19.48
C MET A 3 19.09 -2.56 -18.59
N THR A 4 18.70 -1.44 -19.19
CA THR A 4 18.33 -0.20 -18.51
C THR A 4 16.81 -0.09 -18.38
N THR A 5 16.33 0.80 -17.53
CA THR A 5 14.89 1.10 -17.43
C THR A 5 14.30 1.47 -18.80
N CYS A 6 15.03 2.26 -19.60
CA CYS A 6 14.59 2.68 -20.93
C CYS A 6 14.54 1.52 -21.93
N SER A 7 15.52 0.60 -21.92
CA SER A 7 15.50 -0.55 -22.82
C SER A 7 14.36 -1.51 -22.49
N LEU A 8 14.08 -1.72 -21.20
CA LEU A 8 12.96 -2.55 -20.77
C LEU A 8 11.61 -1.88 -21.06
N LEU A 9 11.48 -0.57 -20.86
CA LEU A 9 10.28 0.18 -21.23
C LEU A 9 10.01 0.09 -22.73
N ARG A 10 11.03 0.28 -23.57
CA ARG A 10 10.90 0.15 -25.03
C ARG A 10 10.38 -1.24 -25.39
N ARG A 11 10.92 -2.28 -24.75
CA ARG A 11 10.48 -3.66 -24.97
C ARG A 11 9.03 -3.88 -24.54
N ILE A 12 8.65 -3.39 -23.36
CA ILE A 12 7.25 -3.40 -22.89
C ILE A 12 6.33 -2.73 -23.91
N THR A 13 6.71 -1.59 -24.50
CA THR A 13 5.88 -0.88 -25.49
C THR A 13 5.85 -1.56 -26.87
N GLN A 14 6.79 -2.45 -27.17
CA GLN A 14 6.88 -3.15 -28.45
C GLN A 14 6.23 -4.54 -28.42
N THR A 15 6.03 -5.11 -27.23
CA THR A 15 5.33 -6.39 -27.07
C THR A 15 3.84 -6.19 -27.27
N ASP A 16 3.21 -7.06 -28.07
CA ASP A 16 1.76 -7.05 -28.27
C ASP A 16 1.06 -7.56 -26.99
N LEU A 17 0.51 -6.63 -26.22
CA LEU A 17 -0.14 -6.87 -24.94
C LEU A 17 -1.45 -6.08 -24.87
N THR A 18 -2.38 -6.56 -24.07
CA THR A 18 -3.55 -5.80 -23.67
C THR A 18 -3.12 -4.52 -22.95
N MET A 19 -3.95 -3.47 -23.06
CA MET A 19 -3.69 -2.21 -22.35
C MET A 19 -3.52 -2.40 -20.84
N ALA A 20 -4.25 -3.36 -20.25
CA ALA A 20 -4.14 -3.70 -18.85
C ALA A 20 -2.81 -4.42 -18.53
N ALA A 21 -2.33 -5.31 -19.40
CA ALA A 21 -1.02 -5.96 -19.24
C ALA A 21 0.13 -4.96 -19.41
N HIS A 22 0.06 -4.01 -20.35
CA HIS A 22 1.02 -2.90 -20.44
C HIS A 22 1.06 -2.05 -19.17
N LYS A 23 -0.11 -1.71 -18.61
CA LYS A 23 -0.20 -0.98 -17.33
C LYS A 23 0.43 -1.79 -16.19
N LEU A 24 0.18 -3.10 -16.12
CA LEU A 24 0.77 -3.95 -15.11
C LEU A 24 2.30 -4.04 -15.24
N ALA A 25 2.82 -4.22 -16.47
CA ALA A 25 4.25 -4.28 -16.73
C ALA A 25 4.97 -2.98 -16.35
N THR A 26 4.36 -1.82 -16.65
CA THR A 26 4.91 -0.51 -16.29
C THR A 26 4.89 -0.25 -14.78
N LEU A 27 3.86 -0.71 -14.07
CA LEU A 27 3.85 -0.68 -12.59
C LEU A 27 4.97 -1.53 -11.98
N ILE A 28 5.21 -2.72 -12.52
CA ILE A 28 6.30 -3.60 -12.08
C ILE A 28 7.66 -2.94 -12.35
N LEU A 29 7.82 -2.33 -13.54
CA LEU A 29 9.02 -1.60 -13.92
C LEU A 29 9.36 -0.45 -12.95
N ASP A 30 8.37 0.34 -12.55
CA ASP A 30 8.54 1.50 -11.67
C ASP A 30 9.13 1.13 -10.29
N ARG A 31 8.75 -0.03 -9.76
CA ARG A 31 9.18 -0.50 -8.43
C ARG A 31 10.41 -1.41 -8.46
N MET A 32 11.00 -1.63 -9.63
CA MET A 32 12.11 -2.56 -9.79
C MET A 32 13.40 -2.07 -9.12
N ALA A 33 14.15 -3.01 -8.54
CA ALA A 33 15.47 -2.79 -8.00
C ALA A 33 16.54 -2.79 -9.09
N TRP A 34 17.00 -1.60 -9.50
CA TRP A 34 18.06 -1.48 -10.53
C TRP A 34 19.48 -1.67 -9.98
N LYS A 35 19.63 -1.64 -8.65
CA LYS A 35 20.87 -1.90 -7.92
C LYS A 35 20.62 -2.96 -6.86
N GLU A 36 21.64 -3.72 -6.52
CA GLU A 36 21.55 -4.74 -5.48
C GLU A 36 21.14 -4.10 -4.14
N GLY A 37 20.15 -4.70 -3.47
CA GLY A 37 19.62 -4.20 -2.21
C GLY A 37 18.78 -2.92 -2.31
N TYR A 38 18.47 -2.41 -3.52
CA TYR A 38 17.53 -1.29 -3.67
C TYR A 38 16.15 -1.71 -3.16
N ASN A 39 15.62 -0.96 -2.19
CA ASN A 39 14.43 -1.35 -1.42
C ASN A 39 14.53 -2.74 -0.76
N GLY A 40 15.72 -3.24 -0.44
CA GLY A 40 15.91 -4.56 0.17
C GLY A 40 15.65 -5.74 -0.77
N LEU A 41 15.58 -5.50 -2.08
CA LEU A 41 15.31 -6.50 -3.11
C LEU A 41 16.57 -6.82 -3.93
N PRO A 42 16.68 -8.05 -4.49
CA PRO A 42 17.75 -8.38 -5.42
C PRO A 42 17.62 -7.58 -6.71
N LYS A 43 18.74 -7.33 -7.39
CA LYS A 43 18.74 -6.59 -8.66
C LYS A 43 17.80 -7.25 -9.70
N GLY A 44 16.98 -6.43 -10.35
CA GLY A 44 15.99 -6.84 -11.35
C GLY A 44 14.67 -7.37 -10.78
N ALA A 45 14.47 -7.35 -9.46
CA ALA A 45 13.22 -7.76 -8.84
C ALA A 45 12.37 -6.56 -8.44
N ALA A 46 11.05 -6.73 -8.53
CA ALA A 46 10.06 -5.84 -7.93
C ALA A 46 9.20 -6.62 -6.94
N GLY A 47 9.05 -6.11 -5.72
CA GLY A 47 8.29 -6.75 -4.65
C GLY A 47 6.89 -6.16 -4.53
N PHE A 48 5.86 -7.02 -4.57
CA PHE A 48 4.47 -6.62 -4.38
C PHE A 48 3.66 -7.70 -3.64
N THR A 49 2.63 -7.28 -2.93
CA THR A 49 1.54 -8.18 -2.54
C THR A 49 0.45 -8.20 -3.61
N MET A 50 -0.33 -9.28 -3.67
CA MET A 50 -1.47 -9.38 -4.60
C MET A 50 -2.55 -8.32 -4.35
N ALA A 51 -2.72 -7.93 -3.09
CA ALA A 51 -3.67 -6.88 -2.71
C ALA A 51 -3.22 -5.51 -3.25
N GLU A 52 -1.94 -5.16 -3.06
CA GLU A 52 -1.38 -3.90 -3.59
C GLU A 52 -1.48 -3.82 -5.11
N LEU A 53 -1.20 -4.90 -5.84
CA LEU A 53 -1.31 -4.90 -7.30
C LEU A 53 -2.77 -4.82 -7.77
N SER A 54 -3.68 -5.53 -7.11
CA SER A 54 -5.12 -5.46 -7.41
C SER A 54 -5.68 -4.06 -7.18
N GLU A 55 -5.30 -3.41 -6.07
CA GLU A 55 -5.70 -2.03 -5.75
C GLU A 55 -5.09 -1.02 -6.73
N ALA A 56 -3.78 -1.11 -7.01
CA ALA A 56 -3.10 -0.19 -7.94
C ALA A 56 -3.61 -0.32 -9.38
N MET A 57 -3.99 -1.54 -9.78
CA MET A 57 -4.60 -1.78 -11.09
C MET A 57 -6.07 -1.38 -11.15
N GLY A 58 -6.79 -1.41 -10.02
CA GLY A 58 -8.23 -1.21 -9.94
C GLY A 58 -9.02 -2.41 -10.48
N VAL A 59 -8.47 -3.62 -10.37
CA VAL A 59 -9.04 -4.84 -10.97
C VAL A 59 -9.16 -5.97 -9.95
N SER A 60 -10.04 -6.94 -10.23
CA SER A 60 -10.18 -8.12 -9.38
C SER A 60 -8.91 -8.98 -9.37
N ARG A 61 -8.68 -9.74 -8.30
CA ARG A 61 -7.55 -10.69 -8.23
C ARG A 61 -7.59 -11.73 -9.35
N GLN A 62 -8.78 -12.21 -9.73
CA GLN A 62 -8.95 -13.16 -10.83
C GLN A 62 -8.46 -12.56 -12.16
N TYR A 63 -8.84 -11.32 -12.45
CA TYR A 63 -8.37 -10.64 -13.66
C TYR A 63 -6.86 -10.37 -13.61
N LEU A 64 -6.32 -10.02 -12.43
CA LEU A 64 -4.88 -9.88 -12.24
C LEU A 64 -4.11 -11.17 -12.59
N TYR A 65 -4.63 -12.35 -12.26
CA TYR A 65 -4.03 -13.63 -12.68
C TYR A 65 -4.02 -13.84 -14.19
N GLN A 66 -5.06 -13.37 -14.90
CA GLN A 66 -5.09 -13.40 -16.37
C GLN A 66 -4.01 -12.49 -16.96
N LEU A 67 -3.83 -11.28 -16.40
CA LEU A 67 -2.77 -10.36 -16.84
C LEU A 67 -1.37 -10.92 -16.59
N PHE A 68 -1.17 -11.64 -15.48
CA PHE A 68 0.11 -12.34 -15.26
C PHE A 68 0.34 -13.45 -16.28
N ALA A 69 -0.68 -14.26 -16.58
CA ALA A 69 -0.56 -15.32 -17.58
C ALA A 69 -0.21 -14.76 -18.97
N GLU A 70 -0.79 -13.61 -19.32
CA GLU A 70 -0.46 -12.88 -20.54
C GLU A 70 1.01 -12.42 -20.56
N LEU A 71 1.48 -11.79 -19.47
CA LEU A 71 2.88 -11.34 -19.35
C LEU A 71 3.88 -12.50 -19.29
N GLU A 72 3.50 -13.64 -18.71
CA GLU A 72 4.27 -14.89 -18.67
C GLU A 72 4.42 -15.50 -20.08
N ALA A 73 3.34 -15.50 -20.87
CA ALA A 73 3.32 -16.03 -22.24
C ALA A 73 3.97 -15.08 -23.27
N SER A 74 4.07 -13.79 -22.94
CA SER A 74 4.67 -12.78 -23.81
C SER A 74 6.20 -12.86 -23.88
N GLU A 75 6.79 -12.09 -24.80
CA GLU A 75 8.24 -11.94 -24.92
C GLU A 75 8.92 -11.38 -23.66
N LEU A 76 8.15 -10.75 -22.77
CA LEU A 76 8.64 -10.21 -21.49
C LEU A 76 8.98 -11.31 -20.49
N LYS A 77 8.41 -12.52 -20.64
CA LYS A 77 8.64 -13.70 -19.81
C LYS A 77 8.63 -13.36 -18.33
N LEU A 78 7.59 -12.68 -17.87
CA LEU A 78 7.50 -12.27 -16.46
C LEU A 78 7.51 -13.53 -15.57
N SER A 79 8.47 -13.64 -14.67
CA SER A 79 8.51 -14.66 -13.63
C SER A 79 8.07 -14.08 -12.30
N ARG A 80 7.43 -14.92 -11.49
CA ARG A 80 6.96 -14.56 -10.14
C ARG A 80 7.37 -15.62 -9.14
N GLU A 81 7.95 -15.19 -8.03
CA GLU A 81 8.41 -16.06 -6.95
C GLU A 81 7.76 -15.62 -5.63
N ARG A 82 7.27 -16.58 -4.88
CA ARG A 82 6.66 -16.34 -3.57
C ARG A 82 7.76 -16.31 -2.51
N VAL A 83 7.89 -15.21 -1.76
CA VAL A 83 8.96 -15.04 -0.77
C VAL A 83 8.40 -14.77 0.62
N GLY A 84 8.93 -15.48 1.63
CA GLY A 84 8.62 -15.31 3.05
C GLY A 84 7.84 -16.48 3.68
N ALA A 85 7.98 -16.68 5.00
CA ALA A 85 7.39 -17.79 5.75
C ALA A 85 5.84 -17.80 5.76
N GLY A 86 5.18 -16.66 5.50
CA GLY A 86 3.73 -16.55 5.28
C GLY A 86 3.31 -16.38 3.81
N GLY A 87 4.27 -16.27 2.89
CA GLY A 87 4.07 -16.22 1.45
C GLY A 87 3.08 -15.16 0.93
N THR A 88 2.99 -13.99 1.56
CA THR A 88 2.11 -12.90 1.08
C THR A 88 2.79 -12.00 0.05
N LEU A 89 4.12 -12.00 0.01
CA LEU A 89 4.93 -11.20 -0.90
C LEU A 89 5.34 -12.00 -2.13
N TRP A 90 5.23 -11.36 -3.29
CA TRP A 90 5.65 -11.89 -4.58
C TRP A 90 6.78 -11.02 -5.14
N LEU A 91 7.85 -11.67 -5.58
CA LEU A 91 8.93 -11.06 -6.36
C LEU A 91 8.64 -11.27 -7.83
N PHE A 92 8.64 -10.19 -8.58
CA PHE A 92 8.44 -10.17 -10.03
C PHE A 92 9.75 -9.85 -10.73
N ARG A 93 10.09 -10.61 -11.76
CA ARG A 93 11.29 -10.39 -12.60
C ARG A 93 10.92 -10.58 -14.05
N PHE A 94 11.47 -9.78 -14.95
CA PHE A 94 11.32 -10.03 -16.38
C PHE A 94 12.40 -11.02 -16.82
N GLY A 95 12.00 -12.14 -17.43
CA GLY A 95 12.92 -13.20 -17.84
C GLY A 95 13.96 -12.76 -18.88
N ILE A 96 13.69 -11.65 -19.57
CA ILE A 96 14.66 -10.98 -20.44
C ILE A 96 15.93 -10.56 -19.66
N MET A 97 15.86 -10.41 -18.34
CA MET A 97 17.01 -10.07 -17.49
C MET A 97 17.92 -11.26 -17.13
N SER A 98 17.58 -12.49 -17.52
CA SER A 98 18.28 -13.71 -17.09
C SER A 98 19.39 -14.21 -18.03
N GLU A 99 19.75 -13.47 -19.09
CA GLU A 99 20.96 -13.80 -19.86
C GLU A 99 22.20 -13.40 -19.04
N THR A 100 22.90 -14.42 -18.57
CA THR A 100 24.04 -14.38 -17.64
C THR A 100 25.26 -13.63 -18.16
N ASP A 101 26.02 -13.12 -17.18
CA ASP A 101 27.31 -12.43 -17.19
C ASP A 101 28.22 -12.53 -18.43
N GLY A 102 28.72 -11.36 -18.85
CA GLY A 102 29.95 -11.20 -19.62
C GLY A 102 30.44 -9.73 -19.53
N PRO A 103 31.75 -9.46 -19.38
CA PRO A 103 32.27 -8.11 -19.22
C PRO A 103 32.43 -7.39 -20.57
N GLY A 104 31.92 -6.15 -20.64
CA GLY A 104 32.36 -5.12 -21.61
C GLY A 104 31.26 -4.56 -22.53
N PRO A 105 31.52 -3.49 -23.32
CA PRO A 105 32.53 -2.44 -23.16
C PRO A 105 31.89 -1.09 -22.75
N THR A 106 32.67 -0.26 -22.06
CA THR A 106 32.36 1.13 -21.74
C THR A 106 32.20 1.96 -23.02
N THR A 107 30.95 2.25 -23.41
CA THR A 107 30.71 3.30 -24.41
C THR A 107 30.51 4.64 -23.70
N ARG A 108 31.64 5.34 -23.65
CA ARG A 108 31.83 6.72 -23.22
C ARG A 108 31.02 7.67 -24.12
N GLY A 109 29.89 8.17 -23.64
CA GLY A 109 29.15 9.20 -24.37
C GLY A 109 27.68 9.29 -23.97
N ASP A 110 27.43 9.71 -22.73
CA ASP A 110 26.26 10.53 -22.34
C ASP A 110 26.30 10.74 -20.82
N ARG A 111 27.37 11.42 -20.38
CA ARG A 111 27.56 11.90 -19.01
C ARG A 111 27.03 13.34 -18.91
N ALA A 112 25.73 13.53 -19.08
CA ALA A 112 25.07 14.77 -18.71
C ALA A 112 23.58 14.50 -18.53
N LEU A 113 23.19 14.26 -17.27
CA LEU A 113 21.84 14.32 -16.66
C LEU A 113 21.67 13.29 -15.51
N TYR A 114 22.74 12.59 -15.10
CA TYR A 114 22.75 11.98 -13.77
C TYR A 114 22.95 13.09 -12.73
N LYS A 115 21.85 13.61 -12.17
CA LYS A 115 21.90 14.29 -10.88
C LYS A 115 22.29 13.25 -9.83
N GLU A 116 23.60 13.09 -9.64
CA GLU A 116 24.14 12.70 -8.35
C GLU A 116 23.56 13.64 -7.28
N GLU A 117 23.29 13.08 -6.10
CA GLU A 117 22.74 13.78 -4.93
C GLU A 117 21.23 14.03 -4.95
N THR A 118 20.44 13.03 -4.51
CA THR A 118 19.36 13.21 -3.50
C THR A 118 18.49 11.97 -3.27
N ASN A 119 18.66 10.87 -4.01
CA ASN A 119 17.73 9.74 -3.91
C ASN A 119 18.28 8.46 -3.25
N LYS A 120 17.93 8.31 -1.96
CA LYS A 120 17.17 7.15 -1.45
C LYS A 120 17.89 5.82 -1.09
N THR A 121 19.08 5.83 -0.50
CA THR A 121 19.66 4.57 0.06
C THR A 121 20.31 4.78 1.43
N PHE A 122 19.50 4.83 2.49
CA PHE A 122 20.02 4.84 3.87
C PHE A 122 19.76 3.54 4.63
N PHE A 123 18.77 2.76 4.22
CA PHE A 123 18.41 1.50 4.85
C PHE A 123 18.41 0.39 3.79
N THR A 124 19.17 -0.67 4.05
CA THR A 124 19.32 -1.85 3.19
C THR A 124 18.98 -3.12 4.00
N GLY A 125 18.49 -4.16 3.32
CA GLY A 125 18.12 -5.43 3.94
C GLY A 125 16.64 -5.53 4.35
N MET A 126 16.32 -6.58 5.11
CA MET A 126 14.98 -6.87 5.63
C MET A 126 14.94 -6.63 7.13
N ILE A 127 13.83 -6.08 7.61
CA ILE A 127 13.54 -5.87 9.03
C ILE A 127 12.55 -6.93 9.47
N GLU A 128 12.91 -7.71 10.49
CA GLU A 128 12.01 -8.63 11.18
C GLU A 128 11.27 -7.88 12.29
N ILE A 129 9.97 -8.10 12.38
CA ILE A 129 9.03 -7.33 13.21
C ILE A 129 8.60 -8.13 14.46
N GLU A 130 8.77 -9.46 14.45
CA GLU A 130 8.69 -10.31 15.64
C GLU A 130 10.04 -10.32 16.37
N ILE A 131 10.03 -9.88 17.62
CA ILE A 131 11.18 -10.01 18.53
C ILE A 131 10.71 -10.91 19.67
N GLU A 132 10.82 -12.22 19.51
CA GLU A 132 10.97 -13.11 20.66
C GLU A 132 12.46 -13.07 21.04
N ALA A 133 12.73 -12.39 22.15
CA ALA A 133 14.08 -12.15 22.63
C ALA A 133 14.65 -13.42 23.24
N GLU A 134 15.45 -14.17 22.47
CA GLU A 134 16.41 -15.14 23.03
C GLU A 134 17.49 -15.53 22.01
N SER A 135 18.13 -14.53 21.41
CA SER A 135 19.45 -14.66 20.76
C SER A 135 20.01 -13.27 20.56
N GLY A 136 20.76 -12.80 21.57
CA GLY A 136 21.53 -11.58 21.45
C GLY A 136 22.53 -11.65 20.30
N VAL A 137 22.96 -10.46 19.86
CA VAL A 137 24.06 -10.16 18.93
C VAL A 137 23.59 -9.83 17.49
N GLN A 138 23.36 -8.51 17.28
CA GLN A 138 23.44 -7.70 16.04
C GLN A 138 22.17 -7.06 15.42
N GLY A 139 20.96 -7.36 15.86
CA GLY A 139 19.74 -6.88 15.16
C GLY A 139 19.26 -5.45 15.46
N THR A 140 19.09 -5.09 16.74
CA THR A 140 18.29 -3.90 17.14
C THR A 140 19.12 -2.63 17.39
N GLY A 141 20.38 -2.75 17.81
CA GLY A 141 21.25 -1.58 18.07
C GLY A 141 21.60 -0.77 16.81
N ASN A 142 21.72 -1.45 15.66
CA ASN A 142 22.12 -0.82 14.39
C ASN A 142 21.04 0.10 13.81
N TRP A 143 19.76 -0.20 14.05
CA TRP A 143 18.66 0.58 13.47
C TRP A 143 18.46 1.94 14.16
N LEU A 144 18.63 2.01 15.49
CA LEU A 144 18.47 3.27 16.21
C LEU A 144 19.52 4.31 15.80
N GLU A 145 20.77 3.88 15.62
CA GLU A 145 21.86 4.72 15.13
C GLU A 145 21.61 5.18 13.69
N ARG A 146 21.16 4.28 12.81
CA ARG A 146 20.81 4.64 11.43
C ARG A 146 19.60 5.58 11.36
N ILE A 147 18.60 5.40 12.22
CA ILE A 147 17.46 6.32 12.34
C ILE A 147 17.93 7.70 12.81
N ALA A 148 18.83 7.75 13.81
CA ALA A 148 19.39 9.00 14.32
C ALA A 148 20.15 9.75 13.22
N ALA A 149 20.95 9.06 12.41
CA ALA A 149 21.71 9.67 11.31
C ALA A 149 20.80 10.25 10.19
N VAL A 150 19.61 9.68 9.99
CA VAL A 150 18.74 10.02 8.86
C VAL A 150 17.65 11.01 9.25
N LYS A 151 17.16 10.98 10.50
CA LYS A 151 16.02 11.80 10.93
C LYS A 151 16.28 13.31 10.86
N GLU A 152 17.54 13.75 10.98
CA GLU A 152 17.93 15.17 10.91
C GLU A 152 17.49 15.86 9.61
N LYS A 153 17.38 15.09 8.52
CA LYS A 153 16.97 15.58 7.19
C LYS A 153 15.49 15.35 6.89
N LEU A 154 14.70 14.90 7.88
CA LEU A 154 13.32 14.46 7.70
C LEU A 154 12.35 15.19 8.64
N PRO A 155 11.03 15.13 8.38
CA PRO A 155 10.01 15.75 9.23
C PRO A 155 10.03 15.26 10.69
N CYS A 156 10.62 14.10 10.96
CA CYS A 156 10.75 13.50 12.28
C CYS A 156 12.01 13.92 13.07
N LYS A 157 12.76 14.94 12.62
CA LYS A 157 14.04 15.37 13.22
C LYS A 157 14.02 15.54 14.74
N GLY A 158 12.93 16.09 15.31
CA GLY A 158 12.81 16.38 16.74
C GLY A 158 12.37 15.20 17.61
N LEU A 159 12.21 14.01 17.05
CA LEU A 159 11.67 12.84 17.76
C LEU A 159 12.78 11.88 18.18
N ASP A 160 12.58 11.20 19.30
CA ASP A 160 13.48 10.14 19.74
C ASP A 160 13.49 9.00 18.69
N SER A 161 14.69 8.53 18.35
CA SER A 161 14.90 7.46 17.37
C SER A 161 14.23 6.16 17.83
N ARG A 162 14.19 5.93 19.14
CA ARG A 162 13.48 4.79 19.74
C ARG A 162 11.97 4.89 19.54
N HIS A 163 11.40 6.08 19.74
CA HIS A 163 9.98 6.32 19.49
C HIS A 163 9.58 6.11 18.01
N ILE A 164 10.44 6.54 17.08
CA ILE A 164 10.22 6.30 15.64
C ILE A 164 10.22 4.79 15.34
N TRP A 165 11.17 4.06 15.91
CA TRP A 165 11.32 2.61 15.74
C TRP A 165 10.12 1.83 16.30
N GLU A 166 9.72 2.10 17.53
CA GLU A 166 8.58 1.43 18.18
C GLU A 166 7.28 1.67 17.43
N ARG A 167 7.03 2.90 16.95
CA ARG A 167 5.85 3.19 16.12
C ARG A 167 5.88 2.52 14.77
N PHE A 168 7.07 2.36 14.18
CA PHE A 168 7.23 1.61 12.93
C PHE A 168 6.93 0.12 13.14
N LEU A 169 7.43 -0.49 14.22
CA LEU A 169 7.12 -1.88 14.57
C LEU A 169 5.62 -2.06 14.80
N ALA A 170 5.01 -1.24 15.66
CA ALA A 170 3.58 -1.33 15.97
C ALA A 170 2.68 -1.12 14.73
N PHE A 171 3.05 -0.21 13.82
CA PHE A 171 2.33 0.04 12.57
C PHE A 171 2.31 -1.19 11.65
N ASN A 172 3.41 -1.94 11.61
CA ASN A 172 3.57 -3.14 10.80
C ASN A 172 2.96 -4.37 11.47
N GLN A 173 3.10 -4.52 12.79
CA GLN A 173 2.44 -5.57 13.58
C GLN A 173 0.91 -5.49 13.47
N ALA A 174 0.33 -4.30 13.60
CA ALA A 174 -1.12 -4.09 13.45
C ALA A 174 -1.65 -4.47 12.06
N ARG A 175 -0.77 -4.59 11.06
CA ARG A 175 -1.10 -5.01 9.68
C ARG A 175 -0.69 -6.45 9.39
N GLY A 176 -0.18 -7.18 10.39
CA GLY A 176 0.31 -8.55 10.23
C GLY A 176 1.58 -8.66 9.38
N HIS A 177 2.36 -7.57 9.28
CA HIS A 177 3.64 -7.60 8.58
C HIS A 177 4.74 -8.10 9.54
N LEU A 178 5.15 -9.36 9.36
CA LEU A 178 6.19 -10.00 10.16
C LEU A 178 7.62 -9.64 9.70
N ARG A 179 7.76 -9.28 8.42
CA ARG A 179 9.05 -8.92 7.82
C ARG A 179 8.84 -7.89 6.73
N VAL A 180 9.58 -6.80 6.77
CA VAL A 180 9.42 -5.65 5.85
C VAL A 180 10.75 -5.22 5.27
N PRO A 181 10.80 -4.71 4.02
CA PRO A 181 12.02 -4.15 3.50
C PRO A 181 12.44 -2.91 4.28
N ALA A 182 13.75 -2.76 4.53
CA ALA A 182 14.25 -1.65 5.33
C ALA A 182 13.95 -0.26 4.72
N GLY A 183 13.73 -0.21 3.41
CA GLY A 183 13.27 1.00 2.72
C GLY A 183 11.89 1.50 3.17
N TRP A 184 11.04 0.63 3.75
CA TRP A 184 9.74 1.04 4.30
C TRP A 184 9.90 1.99 5.48
N LEU A 185 10.94 1.82 6.30
CA LEU A 185 11.25 2.73 7.40
C LEU A 185 11.53 4.14 6.89
N LEU A 186 12.29 4.30 5.79
CA LEU A 186 12.52 5.62 5.19
C LEU A 186 11.22 6.25 4.68
N GLY A 187 10.35 5.44 4.05
CA GLY A 187 9.03 5.88 3.60
C GLY A 187 8.14 6.31 4.76
N PHE A 188 8.19 5.56 5.87
CA PHE A 188 7.48 5.84 7.10
C PHE A 188 7.95 7.15 7.75
N MET A 189 9.26 7.36 7.86
CA MET A 189 9.85 8.59 8.39
C MET A 189 9.56 9.82 7.52
N ARG A 190 9.51 9.68 6.19
CA ARG A 190 9.14 10.77 5.27
C ARG A 190 7.68 11.20 5.38
N LYS A 191 6.79 10.23 5.58
CA LYS A 191 5.35 10.47 5.74
C LYS A 191 4.98 10.79 7.18
N TRP A 192 5.96 10.99 8.06
CA TRP A 192 5.73 11.29 9.46
C TRP A 192 4.94 12.59 9.58
N ARG A 193 3.69 12.49 10.05
CA ARG A 193 2.82 13.65 10.25
C ARG A 193 3.25 14.31 11.56
N VAL A 194 3.89 15.48 11.47
CA VAL A 194 4.05 16.38 12.60
C VAL A 194 2.68 16.94 12.93
N ARG A 195 1.93 16.24 13.78
CA ARG A 195 0.69 16.78 14.35
C ARG A 195 1.12 17.75 15.45
N PRO A 196 0.72 19.04 15.42
CA PRO A 196 1.06 19.95 16.50
C PRO A 196 0.52 19.41 17.82
N GLU A 197 1.31 19.58 18.87
CA GLU A 197 1.19 18.97 20.20
C GLU A 197 -0.10 19.35 20.96
N ALA A 198 -0.93 20.24 20.41
CA ALA A 198 -2.26 20.60 20.91
C ALA A 198 -3.31 19.47 20.78
N ALA A 199 -2.96 18.32 20.20
CA ALA A 199 -3.81 17.13 20.16
C ALA A 199 -3.30 15.99 21.06
N ARG A 200 -2.50 16.30 22.10
CA ARG A 200 -2.30 15.41 23.24
C ARG A 200 -3.61 15.36 24.04
N SER A 201 -4.51 14.46 23.65
CA SER A 201 -5.47 13.93 24.62
C SER A 201 -4.67 12.97 25.51
N GLU A 202 -4.51 13.34 26.77
CA GLU A 202 -4.14 12.43 27.85
C GLU A 202 -5.07 11.20 27.83
N PRO A 203 -4.63 10.03 28.35
CA PRO A 203 -5.49 8.86 28.40
C PRO A 203 -6.63 9.15 29.37
N ALA A 204 -7.74 9.62 28.82
CA ALA A 204 -8.96 9.85 29.56
C ALA A 204 -9.41 8.51 30.16
N GLU A 205 -9.44 8.51 31.48
CA GLU A 205 -9.98 7.52 32.38
C GLU A 205 -11.29 6.91 31.83
N LYS A 206 -11.42 5.59 31.94
CA LYS A 206 -12.59 4.82 31.50
C LYS A 206 -13.84 5.29 32.24
N VAL A 207 -14.57 6.23 31.65
CA VAL A 207 -15.98 6.46 31.98
C VAL A 207 -16.81 5.69 30.95
N PRO A 208 -17.67 4.74 31.35
CA PRO A 208 -18.53 4.02 30.42
C PRO A 208 -19.56 5.02 29.88
N SER A 209 -19.30 5.57 28.69
CA SER A 209 -20.22 6.48 28.01
C SER A 209 -21.13 5.69 27.08
N LEU A 210 -22.41 6.06 27.11
CA LEU A 210 -23.48 5.63 26.19
C LEU A 210 -22.96 5.47 24.76
N PRO A 211 -23.48 4.50 23.96
CA PRO A 211 -22.98 4.24 22.62
C PRO A 211 -22.93 5.55 21.85
N SER A 212 -21.71 5.98 21.51
CA SER A 212 -21.49 7.25 20.84
C SER A 212 -22.34 7.24 19.57
N ARG A 213 -23.05 8.33 19.25
CA ARG A 213 -23.88 8.44 18.03
C ARG A 213 -23.14 7.96 16.77
N GLN A 214 -21.83 8.08 16.78
CA GLN A 214 -20.92 7.62 15.75
C GLN A 214 -20.85 6.08 15.61
N LEU A 215 -20.94 5.34 16.71
CA LEU A 215 -21.02 3.88 16.71
C LEU A 215 -22.36 3.38 16.18
N GLU A 216 -23.47 4.05 16.52
CA GLU A 216 -24.78 3.77 15.93
C GLU A 216 -24.78 4.02 14.40
N LEU A 217 -24.19 5.13 13.96
CA LEU A 217 -24.03 5.43 12.53
C LEU A 217 -23.22 4.33 11.82
N GLN A 218 -22.10 3.88 12.40
CA GLN A 218 -21.29 2.80 11.85
C GLN A 218 -22.05 1.48 11.78
N LYS A 219 -22.87 1.15 12.79
CA LYS A 219 -23.72 -0.05 12.79
C LYS A 219 -24.77 -0.01 11.68
N LEU A 220 -25.36 1.16 11.41
CA LEU A 220 -26.32 1.32 10.30
C LEU A 220 -25.61 1.21 8.95
N ILE A 221 -24.46 1.87 8.77
CA ILE A 221 -23.70 1.79 7.52
C ILE A 221 -23.21 0.36 7.25
N ALA A 222 -22.77 -0.38 8.28
CA ALA A 222 -22.32 -1.76 8.13
C ALA A 222 -23.42 -2.72 7.64
N LYS A 223 -24.70 -2.39 7.89
CA LYS A 223 -25.85 -3.15 7.39
C LYS A 223 -26.19 -2.82 5.93
N ALA A 224 -25.64 -1.75 5.37
CA ALA A 224 -25.90 -1.39 3.98
C ALA A 224 -25.03 -2.21 3.02
N SER A 225 -25.65 -2.82 2.01
CA SER A 225 -24.90 -3.46 0.92
C SER A 225 -24.30 -2.39 0.01
N VAL A 226 -22.98 -2.17 0.15
CA VAL A 226 -22.25 -1.20 -0.69
C VAL A 226 -22.18 -1.67 -2.15
N ALA A 227 -22.14 -2.98 -2.39
CA ALA A 227 -22.09 -3.56 -3.73
C ALA A 227 -23.40 -3.38 -4.52
N ASN A 228 -24.56 -3.40 -3.83
CA ASN A 228 -25.89 -3.29 -4.45
C ASN A 228 -26.55 -1.93 -4.22
N ARG A 229 -25.78 -0.90 -3.85
CA ARG A 229 -26.29 0.42 -3.45
C ARG A 229 -27.24 1.03 -4.49
N GLY A 230 -26.91 0.96 -5.77
CA GLY A 230 -27.74 1.53 -6.84
C GLY A 230 -29.07 0.79 -7.05
N PHE A 231 -29.17 -0.47 -6.63
CA PHE A 231 -30.43 -1.21 -6.63
C PHE A 231 -31.29 -0.80 -5.43
N VAL A 232 -30.71 -0.84 -4.23
CA VAL A 232 -31.39 -0.44 -2.98
C VAL A 232 -31.88 1.02 -3.04
N GLU A 233 -31.07 1.94 -3.57
CA GLU A 233 -31.49 3.34 -3.73
C GLU A 233 -32.70 3.47 -4.67
N ARG A 234 -32.75 2.71 -5.77
CA ARG A 234 -33.89 2.73 -6.69
C ARG A 234 -35.15 2.14 -6.05
N GLU A 235 -35.04 1.03 -5.32
CA GLU A 235 -36.17 0.44 -4.60
C GLU A 235 -36.72 1.40 -3.53
N LEU A 236 -35.85 2.05 -2.75
CA LEU A 236 -36.28 2.99 -1.72
C LEU A 236 -36.90 4.25 -2.30
N ARG A 237 -36.41 4.74 -3.45
CA ARG A 237 -37.04 5.85 -4.18
C ARG A 237 -38.38 5.46 -4.77
N GLN A 238 -38.54 4.24 -5.26
CA GLN A 238 -39.83 3.71 -5.72
C GLN A 238 -40.83 3.57 -4.56
N ALA A 239 -40.36 3.11 -3.39
CA ALA A 239 -41.22 2.88 -2.23
C ALA A 239 -41.59 4.17 -1.48
N TRP A 240 -40.69 5.15 -1.40
CA TRP A 240 -40.88 6.38 -0.61
C TRP A 240 -41.05 7.66 -1.43
N GLY A 241 -40.91 7.57 -2.75
CA GLY A 241 -40.82 8.72 -3.64
C GLY A 241 -39.48 9.44 -3.52
N ASP A 242 -39.11 10.19 -4.57
CA ASP A 242 -37.82 10.88 -4.62
C ASP A 242 -37.67 11.91 -3.50
N GLN A 243 -38.70 12.71 -3.23
CA GLN A 243 -38.66 13.68 -2.13
C GLN A 243 -38.64 13.01 -0.76
N GLY A 244 -39.36 11.90 -0.60
CA GLY A 244 -39.40 11.15 0.66
C GLY A 244 -38.09 10.45 0.99
N TYR A 245 -37.34 10.01 -0.03
CA TYR A 245 -36.00 9.49 0.12
C TYR A 245 -35.00 10.60 0.50
N GLU A 246 -35.01 11.71 -0.23
CA GLU A 246 -34.09 12.83 0.05
C GLU A 246 -34.28 13.44 1.43
N GLN A 247 -35.54 13.58 1.88
CA GLN A 247 -35.84 14.08 3.20
C GLN A 247 -35.24 13.18 4.31
N ARG A 248 -35.39 11.86 4.18
CA ARG A 248 -34.82 10.89 5.13
C ARG A 248 -33.30 10.91 5.15
N VAL A 249 -32.65 11.13 4.01
CA VAL A 249 -31.18 11.31 3.96
C VAL A 249 -30.77 12.60 4.68
N ARG A 250 -31.49 13.70 4.50
CA ARG A 250 -31.21 14.98 5.21
C ARG A 250 -31.45 14.87 6.71
N GLU A 251 -32.53 14.22 7.14
CA GLU A 251 -32.82 13.97 8.55
C GLU A 251 -31.75 13.07 9.19
N MET A 252 -31.28 12.05 8.48
CA MET A 252 -30.20 11.17 8.93
C MET A 252 -28.86 11.93 9.03
N ALA A 253 -28.56 12.80 8.08
CA ALA A 253 -27.38 13.66 8.10
C ALA A 253 -27.42 14.63 9.29
N ALA A 254 -28.58 15.24 9.57
CA ALA A 254 -28.77 16.13 10.71
C ALA A 254 -28.68 15.38 12.05
N ARG A 255 -29.27 14.19 12.15
CA ARG A 255 -29.25 13.35 13.36
C ARG A 255 -27.84 12.95 13.78
N PHE A 256 -26.97 12.65 12.81
CA PHE A 256 -25.63 12.13 13.07
C PHE A 256 -24.50 13.14 12.79
N GLY A 257 -24.81 14.34 12.30
CA GLY A 257 -23.81 15.35 11.95
C GLY A 257 -22.83 14.88 10.87
N CYS A 258 -23.30 14.08 9.91
CA CYS A 258 -22.47 13.42 8.90
C CYS A 258 -22.81 13.87 7.48
N GLY A 259 -21.90 13.60 6.53
CA GLY A 259 -22.13 13.93 5.12
C GLY A 259 -23.26 13.12 4.50
N LEU A 260 -23.89 13.65 3.43
CA LEU A 260 -25.04 13.04 2.74
C LEU A 260 -24.77 11.61 2.27
N PHE A 261 -23.54 11.28 1.89
CA PHE A 261 -23.16 9.93 1.49
C PHE A 261 -23.25 8.93 2.65
N SER A 262 -22.70 9.27 3.83
CA SER A 262 -22.78 8.42 5.02
C SER A 262 -24.22 8.32 5.53
N ALA A 263 -24.99 9.40 5.42
CA ALA A 263 -26.41 9.42 5.74
C ALA A 263 -27.22 8.52 4.80
N ALA A 264 -26.94 8.54 3.49
CA ALA A 264 -27.61 7.67 2.52
C ALA A 264 -27.34 6.18 2.81
N LEU A 265 -26.10 5.81 3.10
CA LEU A 265 -25.76 4.44 3.50
C LEU A 265 -26.43 4.03 4.81
N ALA A 266 -26.50 4.94 5.80
CA ALA A 266 -27.23 4.67 7.04
C ALA A 266 -28.73 4.49 6.81
N VAL A 267 -29.34 5.25 5.88
CA VAL A 267 -30.74 5.05 5.47
C VAL A 267 -30.93 3.69 4.80
N HIS A 268 -30.00 3.27 3.94
CA HIS A 268 -30.05 1.95 3.29
C HIS A 268 -29.95 0.81 4.30
N GLY A 269 -29.03 0.89 5.26
CA GLY A 269 -28.90 -0.11 6.31
C GLY A 269 -30.02 -0.08 7.35
N ALA A 270 -30.65 1.07 7.58
CA ALA A 270 -31.86 1.18 8.40
C ALA A 270 -33.07 0.53 7.69
N ALA A 271 -33.19 0.73 6.37
CA ALA A 271 -34.27 0.15 5.57
C ALA A 271 -34.16 -1.37 5.44
N GLY A 272 -32.92 -1.89 5.26
CA GLY A 272 -32.66 -3.33 5.25
C GLY A 272 -33.01 -4.03 6.58
N ALA A 273 -33.09 -3.30 7.69
CA ALA A 273 -33.55 -3.82 8.98
C ALA A 273 -35.09 -3.85 9.12
N MET A 274 -35.83 -3.13 8.26
CA MET A 274 -37.30 -3.18 8.21
C MET A 274 -37.84 -4.19 7.19
N ALA A 275 -36.96 -4.75 6.35
CA ALA A 275 -37.28 -5.79 5.37
C ALA A 275 -36.85 -7.18 5.90
N VAL A 276 -37.44 -7.59 7.02
CA VAL A 276 -37.44 -8.99 7.47
C VAL A 276 -38.89 -9.33 7.82
N PRO A 277 -39.61 -10.16 7.04
CA PRO A 277 -40.77 -10.87 7.56
C PRO A 277 -40.37 -11.87 8.64
#